data_AF-A0A354GPT9-F1
#
_entry.id   AF-A0A354GPT9-F1
#
_cell.length_a   1.000
_cell.length_b   1.000
_cell.length_c   1.000
_cell.angle_alpha   90.00
_cell.angle_beta   90.00
_cell.angle_gamma   90.00
#
_symmetry.space_group_name_H-M   'P 1'
#
loop_
_entity.id
_entity.type
_entity.pdbx_description
1 polymer ?
#
loop_
_entity_poly.entity_id
_entity_poly.type
_entity_poly.pdbx_seq_one_letter_code
_entity_poly.pdbx_strand_id
1 'polypeptide(L)'
;MIITLQLNAEVERKLQEEAARNGLTVEAYIQRLVEQTVAPRPIVAKLPPEEWAAEFRAWVASHKPLPHIADDDRESIYAGRGE
;
A
#
# COMPACT_ATOMS: atom_id res chain seq x y z
N MET A 1 24.59 14.91 7.05
CA MET A 1 24.86 15.73 5.86
C MET A 1 23.85 16.87 5.84
N ILE A 2 24.26 18.09 5.52
CA ILE A 2 23.35 19.25 5.43
C ILE A 2 23.11 19.55 3.95
N ILE A 3 21.85 19.69 3.54
CA ILE A 3 21.45 20.03 2.17
C ILE A 3 20.66 21.33 2.24
N THR A 4 21.04 22.31 1.41
CA THR A 4 20.31 23.58 1.28
C THR A 4 19.60 23.59 -0.07
N LEU A 5 18.27 23.73 -0.06
CA LEU A 5 17.45 23.88 -1.26
C LEU A 5 16.95 25.31 -1.39
N GLN A 6 17.01 25.87 -2.60
CA GLN A 6 16.35 27.11 -2.96
C GLN A 6 14.99 26.77 -3.56
N LEU A 7 13.91 27.12 -2.87
CA LEU A 7 12.54 26.91 -3.33
C LEU A 7 11.97 28.24 -3.82
N ASN A 8 11.09 28.18 -4.81
CA ASN A 8 10.28 29.35 -5.15
C ASN A 8 9.16 29.54 -4.10
N ALA A 9 8.62 30.74 -4.00
CA ALA A 9 7.64 31.10 -2.96
C ALA A 9 6.35 30.26 -3.02
N GLU A 10 5.94 29.81 -4.20
CA GLU A 10 4.74 28.98 -4.36
C GLU A 10 4.96 27.57 -3.76
N VAL A 11 6.11 26.96 -4.04
CA VAL A 11 6.47 25.64 -3.53
C VAL A 11 6.65 25.68 -2.03
N GLU A 12 7.29 26.73 -1.49
CA GLU A 12 7.44 26.90 -0.04
C GLU A 12 6.08 26.97 0.67
N ARG A 13 5.14 27.76 0.14
CA ARG A 13 3.79 27.88 0.71
C ARG A 13 3.05 26.53 0.72
N LYS A 14 3.06 25.82 -0.42
CA LYS A 14 2.42 24.50 -0.53
C LYS A 14 3.03 23.49 0.43
N LEU A 15 4.35 23.54 0.61
CA LEU A 15 5.07 22.66 1.51
C LEU A 15 4.70 22.91 2.98
N GLN A 16 4.57 24.18 3.39
CA GLN A 16 4.10 24.55 4.72
C GLN A 16 2.66 24.08 4.98
N GLU A 17 1.77 24.27 4.01
CA GLU A 17 0.38 23.80 4.08
C GLU A 17 0.31 22.27 4.24
N GLU A 18 1.08 21.52 3.43
CA GLU A 18 1.11 20.07 3.49
C GLU A 18 1.75 19.53 4.78
N ALA A 19 2.83 20.16 5.26
CA ALA A 19 3.43 19.81 6.54
C ALA A 19 2.42 20.01 7.69
N ALA A 20 1.72 21.14 7.70
CA ALA A 20 0.68 21.44 8.70
C ALA A 20 -0.48 20.43 8.65
N ARG A 21 -0.95 20.06 7.45
CA ARG A 21 -1.99 19.02 7.26
C ARG A 21 -1.57 17.67 7.82
N ASN A 22 -0.28 17.33 7.72
CA ASN A 22 0.27 16.10 8.25
C ASN A 22 0.67 16.20 9.74
N GLY A 23 0.51 17.37 10.37
CA GLY A 23 0.93 17.60 11.76
C GLY A 23 2.44 17.54 11.96
N LEU A 24 3.22 17.80 10.90
CA LEU A 24 4.68 17.72 10.89
C LEU A 24 5.31 19.10 10.72
N THR A 25 6.56 19.24 11.17
CA THR A 25 7.38 20.38 10.73
C THR A 25 7.75 20.23 9.27
N VAL A 26 8.11 21.32 8.61
CA VAL A 26 8.50 21.31 7.20
C VAL A 26 9.69 20.38 6.96
N GLU A 27 10.68 20.39 7.85
CA GLU A 27 11.87 19.55 7.79
C GLU A 27 11.51 18.06 7.90
N ALA A 28 10.67 17.71 8.88
CA ALA A 28 10.22 16.34 9.07
C ALA A 28 9.39 15.84 7.87
N TYR A 29 8.58 16.72 7.28
CA TYR A 29 7.80 16.41 6.08
C TYR A 29 8.71 16.18 4.86
N ILE A 30 9.70 17.06 4.62
CA ILE A 30 10.69 16.88 3.54
C ILE A 30 11.47 15.58 3.75
N GLN A 31 11.94 15.32 4.97
CA GLN A 31 12.70 14.11 5.27
C GLN A 31 11.90 12.86 4.95
N ARG A 32 10.63 12.80 5.36
CA ARG A 32 9.72 11.71 5.02
C ARG A 32 9.55 11.53 3.51
N LEU A 33 9.38 12.62 2.77
CA LEU A 33 9.25 12.56 1.31
C LEU A 33 10.52 12.00 0.64
N VAL A 34 11.69 12.43 1.11
CA VAL A 34 12.98 11.92 0.63
C VAL A 34 13.10 10.44 0.95
N GLU A 35 12.84 10.02 2.19
CA GLU A 35 12.87 8.62 2.62
C GLU A 35 11.96 7.74 1.75
N GLN A 36 10.74 8.18 1.46
CA GLN A 36 9.81 7.45 0.59
C GLN A 36 10.30 7.37 -0.86
N THR A 37 10.98 8.40 -1.34
CA THR A 37 11.48 8.46 -2.73
C THR A 37 12.72 7.60 -2.92
N VAL A 38 13.61 7.57 -1.93
CA VAL A 38 14.84 6.77 -1.96
C VAL A 38 14.64 5.35 -1.46
N ALA A 39 13.52 5.06 -0.78
CA ALA A 39 13.18 3.72 -0.38
C ALA A 39 13.23 2.79 -1.59
N PRO A 40 13.91 1.63 -1.49
CA PRO A 40 13.94 0.68 -2.57
C PRO A 40 12.49 0.29 -2.89
N ARG A 41 12.05 0.59 -4.11
CA ARG A 41 10.77 0.08 -4.58
C ARG A 41 10.85 -1.43 -4.47
N PRO A 42 9.85 -2.11 -3.87
CA PRO A 42 9.82 -3.55 -3.89
C PRO A 42 9.91 -3.94 -5.37
N ILE A 43 10.99 -4.64 -5.71
CA ILE A 43 11.06 -5.35 -6.98
C ILE A 43 10.00 -6.42 -6.82
N VAL A 44 8.79 -6.13 -7.26
CA VAL A 44 7.82 -7.18 -7.55
C VAL A 44 8.43 -7.89 -8.73
N ALA A 45 9.26 -8.89 -8.44
CA ALA A 45 9.77 -9.80 -9.45
C ALA A 45 8.52 -10.39 -10.09
N LYS A 46 8.15 -9.88 -11.28
CA LYS A 46 7.14 -10.50 -12.10
C LYS A 46 7.75 -11.82 -12.53
N LEU A 47 7.42 -12.88 -11.79
CA LEU A 47 7.53 -14.24 -12.30
C LEU A 47 6.96 -14.23 -13.73
N PRO A 48 7.64 -14.85 -14.69
CA PRO A 48 7.04 -15.14 -15.99
C PRO A 48 5.64 -15.73 -15.79
N PRO A 49 4.66 -15.41 -16.65
CA PRO A 49 3.27 -15.82 -16.44
C PRO A 49 3.09 -17.33 -16.18
N GLU A 50 3.91 -18.16 -16.81
CA GLU A 50 3.91 -19.60 -16.64
C GLU A 50 4.41 -20.04 -15.26
N GLU A 51 5.49 -19.41 -14.78
CA GLU A 51 6.08 -19.70 -13.47
C GLU A 51 5.14 -19.23 -12.35
N TRP A 52 4.54 -18.06 -12.51
CA TRP A 52 3.50 -17.57 -11.60
C TRP A 52 2.29 -18.51 -11.55
N ALA A 53 1.83 -19.00 -12.70
CA ALA A 53 0.70 -19.93 -12.75
C ALA A 53 1.03 -21.27 -12.09
N ALA A 54 2.26 -21.75 -12.20
CA ALA A 54 2.72 -22.96 -11.52
C ALA A 54 2.76 -22.78 -10.00
N GLU A 55 3.39 -21.72 -9.52
CA GLU A 55 3.45 -21.36 -8.09
C GLU A 55 2.05 -21.17 -7.49
N PHE A 56 1.16 -20.47 -8.19
CA PHE A 56 -0.22 -20.27 -7.75
C PHE A 56 -0.98 -21.60 -7.61
N ARG A 57 -0.85 -22.51 -8.59
CA ARG A 57 -1.48 -23.84 -8.51
C ARG A 57 -0.91 -24.68 -7.37
N ALA A 58 0.41 -24.63 -7.16
CA ALA A 58 1.06 -25.32 -6.05
C ALA A 58 0.57 -24.80 -4.69
N TRP A 59 0.44 -23.47 -4.56
CA TRP A 59 -0.13 -22.83 -3.38
C TRP A 59 -1.59 -23.27 -3.14
N VAL A 60 -2.45 -23.27 -4.17
CA VAL A 60 -3.83 -23.79 -4.07
C VAL A 60 -3.84 -25.25 -3.61
N ALA A 61 -3.02 -26.09 -4.23
CA ALA A 61 -2.94 -27.52 -3.90
C ALA A 61 -2.37 -27.80 -2.50
N SER A 62 -1.61 -26.87 -1.91
CA SER A 62 -1.08 -27.00 -0.55
C SER A 62 -2.15 -26.88 0.55
N HIS A 63 -3.33 -26.34 0.23
CA HIS A 63 -4.40 -26.17 1.21
C HIS A 63 -5.19 -27.46 1.39
N LYS A 64 -5.61 -27.73 2.63
CA LYS A 64 -6.48 -28.87 2.92
C LYS A 64 -7.85 -28.65 2.27
N PRO A 65 -8.41 -29.65 1.56
CA PRO A 65 -9.77 -29.59 1.08
C PRO A 65 -10.73 -29.42 2.26
N LEU A 66 -11.62 -28.43 2.17
CA LEU A 66 -12.70 -28.27 3.13
C LEU A 66 -13.84 -29.23 2.76
N PRO A 67 -14.38 -30.01 3.71
CA PRO A 67 -15.47 -30.96 3.44
C PRO A 67 -16.80 -30.28 3.10
N HIS A 68 -16.89 -28.96 3.32
CA HIS A 68 -18.09 -28.16 3.12
C HIS A 68 -17.71 -26.90 2.36
N ILE A 69 -18.57 -26.49 1.43
CA ILE A 69 -18.48 -25.18 0.79
C ILE A 69 -19.08 -24.18 1.78
N ALA A 70 -18.30 -23.16 2.15
CA ALA A 70 -18.83 -22.05 2.92
C ALA A 70 -19.80 -21.28 2.03
N ASP A 71 -20.99 -20.99 2.56
CA ASP A 71 -21.92 -20.07 1.91
C ASP A 71 -21.31 -18.67 1.92
N ASP A 72 -20.97 -18.16 0.74
CA ASP A 72 -20.38 -16.85 0.52
C ASP A 72 -21.41 -15.82 0.02
N ASP A 73 -22.70 -16.19 -0.01
CA ASP A 73 -23.75 -15.24 -0.36
C ASP A 73 -23.83 -14.14 0.71
N ARG A 74 -23.67 -12.90 0.25
CA ARG A 74 -23.72 -11.74 1.13
C ARG A 74 -25.08 -11.64 1.83
N GLU A 75 -26.17 -11.94 1.12
CA GLU A 75 -27.51 -11.81 1.67
C GLU A 75 -27.76 -12.86 2.78
N SER A 76 -27.21 -14.08 2.65
CA SER A 76 -27.35 -15.11 3.70
C SER A 76 -26.60 -14.75 4.98
N ILE A 77 -25.51 -13.99 4.88
CA ILE A 77 -24.72 -13.50 6.02
C ILE A 77 -25.45 -12.39 6.80
N TYR A 78 -26.24 -11.56 6.13
CA TYR A 78 -26.94 -10.42 6.75
C TYR A 78 -28.45 -10.62 6.96
N ALA A 79 -29.01 -11.73 6.48
CA ALA A 79 -30.40 -12.10 6.74
C ALA A 79 -30.70 -12.10 8.25
N GLY A 80 -31.82 -11.52 8.64
CA GLY A 80 -32.26 -11.39 10.04
C GLY A 80 -31.57 -10.28 10.85
N ARG A 81 -30.70 -9.47 10.24
CA ARG A 81 -30.00 -8.35 10.92
C ARG A 81 -30.43 -6.99 10.35
N GLY A 82 -31.69 -6.61 10.57
CA GLY A 82 -32.18 -5.24 10.35
C GLY A 82 -33.47 -5.10 9.54
N GLU A 83 -34.23 -6.17 9.37
CA GLU A 83 -35.59 -6.17 8.80
C GLU A 83 -36.69 -5.99 9.86
#